data_AF-A0A7S1VFN3-F1
#
_entry.id   AF-A0A7S1VFN3-F1
#
_cell.length_a   1.000
_cell.length_b   1.000
_cell.length_c   1.000
_cell.angle_alpha   90.00
_cell.angle_beta   90.00
_cell.angle_gamma   90.00
#
_symmetry.space_group_name_H-M   'P 1'
#
loop_
_entity.id
_entity.type
_entity.pdbx_description
1 polymer ?
#
loop_
_entity_poly.entity_id
_entity_poly.type
_entity_poly.pdbx_seq_one_letter_code
_entity_poly.pdbx_strand_id
1 'polypeptide(L)'
;LRVARAEANLLTGLMQLLQESYVSYIKAGFNLRAAWKGFEATERIVARAGAAASTRFDRNVLSGVLFGIGGVNLAVSQLPTKVLKLVSIFGIPHDRHEGFRSLRAAAASGGFHAPLANLIMAGYYALIPSFAPCLVESYLREGLPLLQSQLDLYPVSAIHWWLGGRMLRLRRDPRAAIAAFRRSAAGGQEFEQVRHVNAYEIGVSRMALADWRGGSDPFWL
;
A
#
# COMPACT_ATOMS: atom_id res chain seq x y z
N LEU A 1 -17.13 -2.04 -16.88
CA LEU A 1 -17.28 -3.43 -16.36
C LEU A 1 -15.96 -4.21 -16.25
N ARG A 2 -15.07 -4.21 -17.26
CA ARG A 2 -13.83 -5.02 -17.24
C ARG A 2 -12.86 -4.63 -16.10
N VAL A 3 -12.63 -3.33 -15.89
CA VAL A 3 -11.76 -2.81 -14.81
C VAL A 3 -12.30 -3.20 -13.43
N ALA A 4 -13.58 -2.94 -13.15
CA ALA A 4 -14.20 -3.33 -11.88
C ALA A 4 -14.09 -4.85 -11.58
N ARG A 5 -14.27 -5.71 -12.59
CA ARG A 5 -14.07 -7.16 -12.42
C ARG A 5 -12.61 -7.51 -12.15
N ALA A 6 -11.68 -6.86 -12.84
CA ALA A 6 -10.25 -7.06 -12.62
C ALA A 6 -9.83 -6.64 -11.20
N GLU A 7 -10.37 -5.52 -10.71
CA GLU A 7 -10.17 -5.04 -9.34
C GLU A 7 -10.73 -5.99 -8.29
N ALA A 8 -11.95 -6.49 -8.50
CA ALA A 8 -12.55 -7.47 -7.59
C ALA A 8 -11.69 -8.74 -7.50
N ASN A 9 -11.17 -9.23 -8.63
CA ASN A 9 -10.25 -10.36 -8.66
C ASN A 9 -8.92 -10.04 -7.97
N LEU A 10 -8.38 -8.82 -8.15
CA LEU A 10 -7.14 -8.39 -7.49
C LEU A 10 -7.31 -8.42 -5.97
N LEU A 11 -8.34 -7.76 -5.44
CA LEU A 11 -8.61 -7.71 -4.01
C LEU A 11 -8.89 -9.10 -3.43
N THR A 12 -9.64 -9.93 -4.16
CA THR A 12 -9.89 -11.32 -3.76
C THR A 12 -8.60 -12.13 -3.70
N GLY A 13 -7.73 -11.98 -4.70
CA GLY A 13 -6.43 -12.65 -4.72
C GLY A 13 -5.54 -12.21 -3.57
N LEU A 14 -5.49 -10.91 -3.27
CA LEU A 14 -4.74 -10.37 -2.13
C LEU A 14 -5.28 -10.90 -0.80
N MET A 15 -6.60 -10.93 -0.60
CA MET A 15 -7.21 -11.50 0.62
C MET A 15 -6.89 -12.98 0.77
N GLN A 16 -6.87 -13.76 -0.31
CA GLN A 16 -6.52 -15.17 -0.28
C GLN A 16 -5.05 -15.42 0.05
N LEU A 17 -4.14 -14.51 -0.32
CA LEU A 17 -2.74 -14.58 0.13
C LEU A 17 -2.59 -14.40 1.63
N LEU A 18 -3.53 -13.72 2.30
CA LEU A 18 -3.50 -13.52 3.75
C LEU A 18 -4.05 -14.71 4.56
N GLN A 19 -4.70 -15.68 3.91
CA GLN A 19 -5.38 -16.80 4.58
C GLN A 19 -4.44 -17.97 4.99
N GLU A 20 -3.13 -17.82 4.83
CA GLU A 20 -2.09 -18.78 5.24
C GLU A 20 -2.35 -20.26 4.84
N SER A 21 -3.05 -20.49 3.72
CA SER A 21 -3.43 -21.83 3.25
C SER A 21 -2.94 -22.10 1.83
N TYR A 22 -2.38 -23.30 1.59
CA TYR A 22 -1.91 -23.72 0.26
C TYR A 22 -3.01 -23.66 -0.80
N VAL A 23 -4.25 -24.04 -0.45
CA VAL A 23 -5.40 -23.96 -1.36
C VAL A 23 -5.74 -22.50 -1.67
N SER A 24 -5.64 -21.62 -0.68
CA SER A 24 -5.87 -20.18 -0.88
C SER A 24 -4.78 -19.55 -1.74
N TYR A 25 -3.52 -19.99 -1.64
CA TYR A 25 -2.44 -19.51 -2.53
C TYR A 25 -2.67 -19.88 -3.99
N ILE A 26 -3.16 -21.09 -4.27
CA ILE A 26 -3.48 -21.51 -5.65
C ILE A 26 -4.64 -20.65 -6.19
N LYS A 27 -5.70 -20.46 -5.40
CA LYS A 27 -6.83 -19.59 -5.76
C LYS A 27 -6.39 -18.14 -5.99
N ALA A 28 -5.48 -17.64 -5.14
CA ALA A 28 -4.89 -16.32 -5.29
C ALA A 28 -4.17 -16.19 -6.62
N GLY A 29 -3.37 -17.18 -7.01
CA GLY A 29 -2.70 -17.21 -8.32
C GLY A 29 -3.66 -17.08 -9.51
N PHE A 30 -4.76 -17.83 -9.51
CA PHE A 30 -5.79 -17.72 -10.55
C PHE A 30 -6.46 -16.34 -10.59
N ASN A 31 -6.81 -15.80 -9.42
CA ASN A 31 -7.44 -14.49 -9.31
C ASN A 31 -6.50 -13.36 -9.73
N LEU A 32 -5.23 -13.41 -9.33
CA LEU A 32 -4.21 -12.45 -9.74
C LEU A 32 -3.96 -12.51 -11.24
N ARG A 33 -3.94 -13.71 -11.84
CA ARG A 33 -3.83 -13.86 -13.30
C ARG A 33 -5.04 -13.26 -14.01
N ALA A 34 -6.25 -13.54 -13.52
CA ALA A 34 -7.49 -13.01 -14.10
C ALA A 34 -7.54 -11.47 -13.99
N ALA A 35 -7.11 -10.91 -12.86
CA ALA A 35 -6.96 -9.48 -12.67
C ALA A 35 -5.96 -8.88 -13.66
N TRP A 36 -4.74 -9.45 -13.73
CA TRP A 36 -3.70 -9.01 -14.65
C TRP A 36 -4.18 -8.99 -16.10
N LYS A 37 -4.80 -10.09 -16.58
CA LYS A 37 -5.33 -10.15 -17.95
C LYS A 37 -6.43 -9.13 -18.21
N GLY A 38 -7.24 -8.79 -17.20
CA GLY A 38 -8.24 -7.72 -17.29
C GLY A 38 -7.61 -6.34 -17.45
N PHE A 39 -6.59 -6.02 -16.65
CA PHE A 39 -5.87 -4.75 -16.74
C PHE A 39 -5.07 -4.64 -18.04
N GLU A 40 -4.29 -5.66 -18.41
CA GLU A 40 -3.51 -5.72 -19.66
C GLU A 40 -4.40 -5.51 -20.90
N ALA A 41 -5.57 -6.15 -20.93
CA ALA A 41 -6.51 -5.97 -22.03
C ALA A 41 -7.06 -4.54 -22.11
N THR A 42 -7.29 -3.90 -20.97
CA THR A 42 -7.84 -2.53 -20.93
C THR A 42 -6.75 -1.51 -21.25
N GLU A 43 -5.53 -1.69 -20.74
CA GLU A 43 -4.36 -0.89 -21.07
C GLU A 43 -4.10 -0.88 -22.57
N ARG A 44 -4.16 -2.04 -23.25
CA ARG A 44 -4.03 -2.11 -24.71
C ARG A 44 -5.11 -1.33 -25.45
N ILE A 45 -6.34 -1.31 -24.94
CA ILE A 45 -7.45 -0.55 -25.52
C ILE A 45 -7.21 0.96 -25.35
N VAL A 46 -6.78 1.37 -24.16
CA VAL A 46 -6.42 2.77 -23.86
C VAL A 46 -5.25 3.23 -24.73
N ALA A 47 -4.19 2.41 -24.84
CA ALA A 47 -3.03 2.70 -25.67
C ALA A 47 -3.39 2.88 -27.16
N ARG A 48 -4.31 2.05 -27.68
CA ARG A 48 -4.84 2.20 -29.05
C ARG A 48 -5.65 3.47 -29.27
N ALA A 49 -6.28 4.01 -28.23
CA ALA A 49 -6.98 5.28 -28.33
C ALA A 49 -6.02 6.48 -28.36
N GLY A 50 -4.77 6.31 -27.89
CA GLY A 50 -3.73 7.34 -27.93
C GLY A 50 -4.20 8.66 -27.31
N ALA A 51 -4.01 9.76 -28.04
CA ALA A 51 -4.42 11.10 -27.59
C ALA A 51 -5.94 11.24 -27.33
N ALA A 52 -6.78 10.39 -27.93
CA ALA A 52 -8.22 10.41 -27.72
C ALA A 52 -8.66 9.65 -26.44
N ALA A 53 -7.73 9.06 -25.69
CA ALA A 53 -8.05 8.25 -24.51
C ALA A 53 -8.78 9.06 -23.41
N SER A 54 -8.34 10.29 -23.14
CA SER A 54 -8.95 11.17 -22.14
C SER A 54 -10.36 11.62 -22.48
N THR A 55 -10.71 11.65 -23.78
CA THR A 55 -12.05 11.96 -24.27
C THR A 55 -12.95 10.72 -24.32
N ARG A 56 -12.36 9.54 -24.60
CA ARG A 56 -13.09 8.28 -24.79
C ARG A 56 -13.34 7.49 -23.51
N PHE A 57 -12.52 7.69 -22.48
CA PHE A 57 -12.60 6.95 -21.23
C PHE A 57 -12.73 7.90 -20.05
N ASP A 58 -13.61 7.53 -19.13
CA ASP A 58 -13.72 8.22 -17.86
C ASP A 58 -12.40 8.18 -17.08
N ARG A 59 -12.12 9.25 -16.34
CA ARG A 59 -10.90 9.40 -15.54
C ARG A 59 -10.70 8.23 -14.57
N ASN A 60 -11.78 7.69 -13.98
CA ASN A 60 -11.67 6.57 -13.04
C ASN A 60 -11.31 5.26 -13.73
N VAL A 61 -11.68 5.08 -15.01
CA VAL A 61 -11.23 3.93 -15.81
C VAL A 61 -9.73 4.02 -16.06
N LEU A 62 -9.24 5.20 -16.47
CA LEU A 62 -7.82 5.43 -16.70
C LEU A 62 -7.01 5.25 -15.41
N SER A 63 -7.46 5.86 -14.32
CA SER A 63 -6.87 5.71 -12.98
C SER A 63 -6.88 4.26 -12.50
N GLY A 64 -7.98 3.54 -12.68
CA GLY A 64 -8.13 2.14 -12.23
C GLY A 64 -7.22 1.19 -12.99
N VAL A 65 -7.00 1.41 -14.29
CA VAL A 65 -6.02 0.63 -15.07
C VAL A 65 -4.61 0.87 -14.54
N LEU A 66 -4.19 2.13 -14.38
CA LEU A 66 -2.87 2.47 -13.85
C LEU A 66 -2.66 1.90 -12.43
N PHE A 67 -3.66 2.05 -11.57
CA PHE A 67 -3.65 1.48 -10.23
C PHE A 67 -3.52 -0.05 -10.26
N GLY A 68 -4.27 -0.73 -11.12
CA GLY A 68 -4.23 -2.19 -11.26
C GLY A 68 -2.90 -2.71 -11.78
N ILE A 69 -2.36 -2.11 -12.84
CA ILE A 69 -1.04 -2.45 -13.39
C ILE A 69 0.04 -2.24 -12.33
N GLY A 70 0.01 -1.09 -11.66
CA GLY A 70 0.95 -0.73 -10.62
C GLY A 70 0.89 -1.65 -9.39
N GLY A 71 -0.32 -1.90 -8.91
CA GLY A 71 -0.59 -2.75 -7.75
C GLY A 71 -0.18 -4.21 -7.96
N VAL A 72 -0.49 -4.79 -9.13
CA VAL A 72 -0.07 -6.17 -9.45
C VAL A 72 1.45 -6.27 -9.51
N ASN A 73 2.12 -5.40 -10.27
CA ASN A 73 3.58 -5.42 -10.39
C ASN A 73 4.26 -5.29 -9.03
N LEU A 74 3.79 -4.35 -8.21
CA LEU A 74 4.37 -4.11 -6.90
C LEU A 74 4.13 -5.30 -5.96
N ALA A 75 2.88 -5.79 -5.85
CA ALA A 75 2.54 -6.90 -4.96
C ALA A 75 3.30 -8.18 -5.32
N VAL A 76 3.37 -8.54 -6.61
CA VAL A 76 4.07 -9.74 -7.04
C VAL A 76 5.59 -9.60 -6.83
N SER A 77 6.17 -8.42 -7.05
CA SER A 77 7.61 -8.19 -6.85
C SER A 77 8.11 -8.43 -5.41
N GLN A 78 7.20 -8.49 -4.43
CA GLN A 78 7.53 -8.74 -3.02
C GLN A 78 7.50 -10.22 -2.63
N LEU A 79 7.00 -11.08 -3.51
CA LEU A 79 6.91 -12.50 -3.21
C LEU A 79 8.31 -13.13 -3.15
N PRO A 80 8.54 -14.14 -2.29
CA PRO A 80 9.80 -14.87 -2.27
C PRO A 80 10.12 -15.53 -3.63
N THR A 81 11.41 -15.71 -3.95
CA THR A 81 11.87 -16.22 -5.25
C THR A 81 11.22 -17.54 -5.67
N LYS A 82 10.90 -18.42 -4.72
CA LYS A 82 10.20 -19.69 -5.00
C LYS A 82 8.79 -19.47 -5.55
N VAL A 83 8.06 -18.51 -4.98
CA VAL A 83 6.71 -18.15 -5.42
C VAL A 83 6.76 -17.34 -6.71
N LEU A 84 7.73 -16.43 -6.86
CA LEU A 84 7.96 -15.68 -8.09
C LEU A 84 8.14 -16.60 -9.31
N LYS A 85 8.93 -17.67 -9.19
CA LYS A 85 9.11 -18.67 -10.25
C LYS A 85 7.80 -19.35 -10.67
N LEU A 86 6.86 -19.56 -9.75
CA LEU A 86 5.55 -20.12 -10.06
C LEU A 86 4.66 -19.08 -10.75
N VAL A 87 4.65 -17.84 -10.23
CA VAL A 87 3.85 -16.74 -10.77
C VAL A 87 4.32 -16.32 -12.17
N SER A 88 5.62 -16.41 -12.46
CA SER A 88 6.16 -16.11 -13.79
C SER A 88 5.70 -17.12 -14.85
N ILE A 89 5.45 -18.39 -14.49
CA ILE A 89 4.83 -19.38 -15.40
C ILE A 89 3.43 -18.90 -15.83
N PHE A 90 2.72 -18.21 -14.95
CA PHE A 90 1.44 -17.58 -15.25
C PHE A 90 1.58 -16.23 -15.98
N GLY A 91 2.77 -15.83 -16.43
CA GLY A 91 2.99 -14.63 -17.24
C GLY A 91 2.52 -13.33 -16.55
N ILE A 92 2.54 -13.29 -15.23
CA ILE A 92 2.23 -12.09 -14.44
C ILE A 92 3.53 -11.31 -14.26
N PRO A 93 3.55 -10.00 -14.58
CA PRO A 93 4.74 -9.20 -14.42
C PRO A 93 5.03 -8.90 -12.95
N HIS A 94 6.27 -8.55 -12.66
CA HIS A 94 6.76 -8.34 -11.30
C HIS A 94 7.85 -7.26 -11.27
N ASP A 95 7.74 -6.27 -12.15
CA ASP A 95 8.69 -5.15 -12.22
C ASP A 95 8.30 -4.07 -11.22
N ARG A 96 9.10 -3.94 -10.17
CA ARG A 96 8.92 -2.94 -9.12
C ARG A 96 8.93 -1.51 -9.67
N HIS A 97 9.82 -1.20 -10.61
CA HIS A 97 9.92 0.16 -11.16
C HIS A 97 8.66 0.50 -11.95
N GLU A 98 8.15 -0.43 -12.75
CA GLU A 98 6.86 -0.26 -13.42
C GLU A 98 5.72 -0.12 -12.41
N GLY A 99 5.73 -0.94 -11.35
CA GLY A 99 4.80 -0.82 -10.22
C GLY A 99 4.68 0.61 -9.70
N PHE A 100 5.83 1.23 -9.36
CA PHE A 100 5.86 2.61 -8.88
C PHE A 100 5.51 3.65 -9.94
N ARG A 101 5.95 3.49 -11.19
CA ARG A 101 5.60 4.41 -12.28
C ARG A 101 4.08 4.48 -12.45
N SER A 102 3.44 3.32 -12.56
CA SER A 102 1.99 3.20 -12.75
C SER A 102 1.21 3.71 -11.53
N LEU A 103 1.64 3.40 -10.30
CA LEU A 103 0.99 3.93 -9.09
C LEU A 103 1.12 5.45 -8.95
N ARG A 104 2.28 6.04 -9.30
CA ARG A 104 2.45 7.51 -9.30
C ARG A 104 1.54 8.17 -10.34
N ALA A 105 1.42 7.58 -11.52
CA ALA A 105 0.49 8.07 -12.54
C ALA A 105 -0.98 7.99 -12.08
N ALA A 106 -1.35 6.89 -11.42
CA ALA A 106 -2.69 6.75 -10.82
C ALA A 106 -2.93 7.80 -9.72
N ALA A 107 -1.95 8.03 -8.84
CA ALA A 107 -2.01 9.06 -7.80
C ALA A 107 -2.16 10.48 -8.37
N ALA A 108 -1.44 10.80 -9.45
CA ALA A 108 -1.50 12.10 -10.11
C ALA A 108 -2.78 12.31 -10.94
N SER A 109 -3.50 11.24 -11.28
CA SER A 109 -4.70 11.32 -12.13
C SER A 109 -5.87 12.05 -11.47
N GLY A 110 -5.89 12.15 -10.12
CA GLY A 110 -7.03 12.66 -9.37
C GLY A 110 -8.30 11.83 -9.53
N GLY A 111 -8.18 10.58 -9.99
CA GLY A 111 -9.28 9.62 -10.04
C GLY A 111 -9.52 8.96 -8.68
N PHE A 112 -10.59 8.17 -8.60
CA PHE A 112 -11.01 7.48 -7.37
C PHE A 112 -9.90 6.65 -6.71
N HIS A 113 -9.00 6.03 -7.49
CA HIS A 113 -7.91 5.20 -6.95
C HIS A 113 -6.67 6.00 -6.52
N ALA A 114 -6.63 7.31 -6.72
CA ALA A 114 -5.46 8.12 -6.36
C ALA A 114 -5.07 8.02 -4.87
N PRO A 115 -6.00 8.09 -3.90
CA PRO A 115 -5.68 7.89 -2.48
C PRO A 115 -5.16 6.48 -2.20
N LEU A 116 -5.73 5.45 -2.85
CA LEU A 116 -5.30 4.06 -2.69
C LEU A 116 -3.90 3.81 -3.27
N ALA A 117 -3.60 4.42 -4.42
CA ALA A 117 -2.27 4.33 -5.04
C ALA A 117 -1.20 4.92 -4.11
N ASN A 118 -1.50 6.10 -3.53
CA ASN A 118 -0.67 6.73 -2.51
C ASN A 118 -0.47 5.83 -1.30
N LEU A 119 -1.55 5.24 -0.79
CA LEU A 119 -1.52 4.36 0.36
C LEU A 119 -0.66 3.11 0.13
N ILE A 120 -0.77 2.47 -1.04
CA ILE A 120 0.06 1.31 -1.38
C ILE A 120 1.54 1.68 -1.40
N MET A 121 1.90 2.83 -2.00
CA MET A 121 3.29 3.29 -2.04
C MET A 121 3.84 3.61 -0.64
N ALA A 122 3.07 4.29 0.22
CA ALA A 122 3.53 4.57 1.59
C ALA A 122 3.60 3.29 2.44
N GLY A 123 2.62 2.39 2.29
CA GLY A 123 2.61 1.07 2.92
C GLY A 123 3.85 0.26 2.57
N TYR A 124 4.24 0.27 1.29
CA TYR A 124 5.47 -0.36 0.81
C TYR A 124 6.70 0.12 1.57
N TYR A 125 6.90 1.44 1.65
CA TYR A 125 8.09 2.00 2.29
C TYR A 125 8.09 1.87 3.82
N ALA A 126 6.91 1.86 4.46
CA ALA A 126 6.78 1.79 5.91
C ALA A 126 6.80 0.36 6.46
N LEU A 127 6.30 -0.63 5.71
CA LEU A 127 6.09 -1.99 6.22
C LEU A 127 7.23 -2.94 5.86
N ILE A 128 7.69 -2.94 4.59
CA ILE A 128 8.70 -3.89 4.10
C ILE A 128 10.01 -3.86 4.92
N PRO A 129 10.56 -2.69 5.34
CA PRO A 129 11.80 -2.67 6.12
C PRO A 129 11.70 -3.37 7.47
N SER A 130 10.49 -3.58 8.00
CA SER A 130 10.26 -4.35 9.23
C SER A 130 10.71 -5.81 9.11
N PHE A 131 10.74 -6.34 7.89
CA PHE A 131 11.17 -7.71 7.59
C PHE A 131 12.56 -7.78 6.94
N ALA A 132 13.11 -6.63 6.53
CA ALA A 132 14.39 -6.53 5.85
C ALA A 132 15.18 -5.31 6.37
N PRO A 133 15.83 -5.43 7.55
CA PRO A 133 16.54 -4.32 8.18
C PRO A 133 17.64 -3.69 7.30
N CYS A 134 18.25 -4.47 6.40
CA CYS A 134 19.25 -3.98 5.47
C CYS A 134 18.72 -2.96 4.44
N LEU A 135 17.40 -2.85 4.27
CA LEU A 135 16.75 -1.95 3.32
C LEU A 135 16.26 -0.64 3.96
N VAL A 136 16.38 -0.49 5.28
CA VAL A 136 15.80 0.65 6.02
C VAL A 136 16.27 2.00 5.46
N GLU A 137 17.58 2.17 5.26
CA GLU A 137 18.15 3.45 4.83
C GLU A 137 17.66 3.88 3.44
N SER A 138 17.66 2.97 2.46
CA SER A 138 17.19 3.28 1.10
C SER A 138 15.68 3.54 1.07
N TYR A 139 14.90 2.79 1.85
CA TYR A 139 13.45 2.95 1.91
C TYR A 139 13.03 4.23 2.62
N LEU A 140 13.75 4.64 3.67
CA LEU A 140 13.51 5.93 4.31
C LEU A 140 13.83 7.09 3.38
N ARG A 141 14.92 7.01 2.61
CA ARG A 141 15.31 8.04 1.64
C ARG A 141 14.23 8.31 0.60
N GLU A 142 13.61 7.25 0.08
CA GLU A 142 12.56 7.39 -0.94
C GLU A 142 11.17 7.63 -0.35
N GLY A 143 10.84 6.98 0.76
CA GLY A 143 9.49 6.98 1.31
C GLY A 143 9.17 8.22 2.16
N LEU A 144 10.14 8.84 2.84
CA LEU A 144 9.85 10.02 3.68
C LEU A 144 9.34 11.21 2.84
N PRO A 145 9.95 11.59 1.71
CA PRO A 145 9.42 12.66 0.87
C PRO A 145 8.04 12.34 0.29
N LEU A 146 7.83 11.08 -0.11
CA LEU A 146 6.55 10.61 -0.63
C LEU A 146 5.45 10.67 0.42
N LEU A 147 5.75 10.25 1.64
CA LEU A 147 4.78 10.31 2.73
C LEU A 147 4.49 11.75 3.13
N GLN A 148 5.49 12.63 3.15
CA GLN A 148 5.29 14.04 3.49
C GLN A 148 4.30 14.68 2.51
N SER A 149 4.47 14.50 1.20
CA SER A 149 3.52 15.05 0.22
C SER A 149 2.11 14.48 0.36
N GLN A 150 1.97 13.23 0.81
CA GLN A 150 0.68 12.64 1.11
C GLN A 150 0.05 13.16 2.39
N LEU A 151 0.84 13.47 3.42
CA LEU A 151 0.34 14.11 4.65
C LEU A 151 -0.10 15.55 4.39
N ASP A 152 0.55 16.25 3.45
CA ASP A 152 0.10 17.58 3.01
C ASP A 152 -1.25 17.50 2.28
N LEU A 153 -1.47 16.42 1.49
CA LEU A 153 -2.72 16.18 0.78
C LEU A 153 -3.84 15.61 1.68
N TYR A 154 -3.49 14.81 2.68
CA TYR A 154 -4.41 14.12 3.59
C TYR A 154 -4.10 14.39 5.07
N PRO A 155 -4.21 15.66 5.53
CA PRO A 155 -3.69 16.10 6.83
C PRO A 155 -4.38 15.47 8.05
N VAL A 156 -5.59 14.93 7.87
CA VAL A 156 -6.38 14.28 8.94
C VAL A 156 -6.42 12.76 8.80
N SER A 157 -5.73 12.18 7.82
CA SER A 157 -5.84 10.75 7.54
C SER A 157 -5.13 9.91 8.60
N ALA A 158 -5.90 9.13 9.36
CA ALA A 158 -5.38 8.21 10.37
C ALA A 158 -4.31 7.28 9.79
N ILE A 159 -4.57 6.67 8.63
CA ILE A 159 -3.66 5.67 8.06
C ILE A 159 -2.34 6.27 7.57
N HIS A 160 -2.36 7.47 6.98
CA HIS A 160 -1.12 8.14 6.55
C HIS A 160 -0.28 8.57 7.77
N TRP A 161 -0.92 9.10 8.81
CA TRP A 161 -0.23 9.39 10.07
C TRP A 161 0.34 8.15 10.73
N TRP A 162 -0.39 7.03 10.70
CA TRP A 162 0.07 5.75 11.23
C TRP A 162 1.31 5.25 10.47
N LEU A 163 1.29 5.27 9.13
CA LEU A 163 2.43 4.92 8.30
C LEU A 163 3.62 5.87 8.56
N GLY A 164 3.37 7.14 8.82
CA GLY A 164 4.41 8.08 9.24
C GLY A 164 5.03 7.78 10.59
N GLY A 165 4.23 7.42 11.58
CA GLY A 165 4.76 6.93 12.86
C GLY A 165 5.67 5.71 12.68
N ARG A 166 5.29 4.76 11.80
CA ARG A 166 6.11 3.60 11.46
C ARG A 166 7.45 4.01 10.84
N MET A 167 7.45 4.93 9.88
CA MET A 167 8.69 5.41 9.26
C MET A 167 9.58 6.18 10.24
N LEU A 168 9.00 6.99 11.13
CA LEU A 168 9.75 7.70 12.17
C LEU A 168 10.41 6.73 13.17
N ARG A 169 9.74 5.63 13.52
CA ARG A 169 10.35 4.54 14.29
C ARG A 169 11.53 3.92 13.55
N LEU A 170 11.40 3.64 12.26
CA LEU A 170 12.49 3.13 11.42
C LEU A 170 13.68 4.11 11.38
N ARG A 171 13.42 5.42 11.40
CA ARG A 171 14.42 6.49 11.53
C ARG A 171 15.02 6.62 12.94
N ARG A 172 14.67 5.73 13.87
CA ARG A 172 15.09 5.76 15.28
C ARG A 172 14.67 7.04 16.01
N ASP A 173 13.51 7.59 15.65
CA ASP A 173 12.91 8.75 16.29
C ASP A 173 11.55 8.36 16.94
N PRO A 174 11.57 7.57 18.03
CA PRO A 174 10.35 7.08 18.67
C PRO A 174 9.53 8.21 19.30
N ARG A 175 10.13 9.35 19.65
CA ARG A 175 9.40 10.51 20.18
C ARG A 175 8.52 11.15 19.10
N ALA A 176 9.08 11.41 17.92
CA ALA A 176 8.29 11.91 16.80
C ALA A 176 7.24 10.88 16.36
N ALA A 177 7.57 9.59 16.42
CA ALA A 177 6.61 8.53 16.11
C ALA A 177 5.40 8.53 17.03
N ILE A 178 5.59 8.67 18.36
CA ILE A 178 4.48 8.79 19.32
C ILE A 178 3.56 9.97 18.95
N ALA A 179 4.12 11.12 18.59
CA ALA A 179 3.33 12.27 18.16
C ALA A 179 2.52 11.96 16.89
N ALA A 180 3.11 11.27 15.91
CA ALA A 180 2.41 10.83 14.70
C ALA A 180 1.28 9.83 15.00
N PHE A 181 1.51 8.84 15.87
CA PHE A 181 0.47 7.87 16.26
C PHE A 181 -0.68 8.53 17.04
N ARG A 182 -0.41 9.56 17.85
CA ARG A 182 -1.47 10.36 18.49
C ARG A 182 -2.31 11.11 17.47
N ARG A 183 -1.70 11.69 16.43
CA ARG A 183 -2.44 12.32 15.31
C ARG A 183 -3.26 11.30 14.54
N SER A 184 -2.70 10.12 14.31
CA SER A 184 -3.42 9.00 13.68
C SER A 184 -4.66 8.59 14.49
N ALA A 185 -4.52 8.40 15.81
CA ALA A 185 -5.62 8.09 16.70
C ALA A 185 -6.70 9.18 16.69
N ALA A 186 -6.31 10.46 16.67
CA ALA A 186 -7.25 11.57 16.57
C ALA A 186 -7.99 11.62 15.23
N GLY A 187 -7.33 11.25 14.13
CA GLY A 187 -7.93 11.19 12.79
C GLY A 187 -8.85 9.99 12.54
N GLY A 188 -8.93 9.03 13.48
CA GLY A 188 -9.72 7.80 13.34
C GLY A 188 -10.49 7.42 14.59
N GLN A 189 -10.92 8.42 15.39
CA GLN A 189 -11.61 8.21 16.66
C GLN A 189 -12.92 7.40 16.54
N GLU A 190 -13.54 7.42 15.37
CA GLU A 190 -14.75 6.65 15.06
C GLU A 190 -14.50 5.13 15.00
N PHE A 191 -13.25 4.70 14.77
CA PHE A 191 -12.87 3.30 14.67
C PHE A 191 -12.06 2.87 15.88
N GLU A 192 -12.65 2.02 16.73
CA GLU A 192 -11.98 1.49 17.90
C GLU A 192 -10.69 0.73 17.54
N GLN A 193 -10.67 0.04 16.41
CA GLN A 193 -9.49 -0.67 15.89
C GLN A 193 -8.33 0.28 15.62
N VAL A 194 -8.60 1.49 15.12
CA VAL A 194 -7.59 2.53 14.92
C VAL A 194 -7.05 3.01 16.26
N ARG A 195 -7.92 3.15 17.27
CA ARG A 195 -7.48 3.48 18.64
C ARG A 195 -6.53 2.42 19.18
N HIS A 196 -6.90 1.15 19.08
CA HIS A 196 -6.12 0.01 19.59
C HIS A 196 -4.75 -0.13 18.90
N VAL A 197 -4.70 -0.05 17.57
CA VAL A 197 -3.43 -0.18 16.85
C VAL A 197 -2.47 0.97 17.17
N ASN A 198 -2.98 2.19 17.36
CA ASN A 198 -2.16 3.33 17.75
C ASN A 198 -1.68 3.23 19.20
N ALA A 199 -2.52 2.74 20.12
CA ALA A 199 -2.13 2.48 21.51
C ALA A 199 -0.95 1.48 21.54
N TYR A 200 -1.07 0.38 20.77
CA TYR A 200 0.01 -0.59 20.60
C TYR A 200 1.31 0.04 20.11
N GLU A 201 1.26 0.81 19.02
CA GLU A 201 2.44 1.45 18.44
C GLU A 201 3.08 2.51 19.37
N ILE A 202 2.27 3.24 20.13
CA ILE A 202 2.75 4.17 21.17
C ILE A 202 3.46 3.39 22.30
N GLY A 203 2.88 2.29 22.77
CA GLY A 203 3.51 1.42 23.77
C GLY A 203 4.88 0.93 23.30
N VAL A 204 4.95 0.37 22.08
CA VAL A 204 6.21 -0.08 21.49
C VAL A 204 7.24 1.05 21.41
N SER A 205 6.81 2.26 21.03
CA SER A 205 7.70 3.43 20.96
C SER A 205 8.20 3.89 22.33
N ARG A 206 7.36 3.82 23.37
CA ARG A 206 7.74 4.12 24.76
C ARG A 206 8.71 3.09 25.33
N MET A 207 8.51 1.81 25.03
CA MET A 207 9.45 0.75 25.40
C MET A 207 10.83 1.00 24.79
N ALA A 208 10.90 1.44 23.53
CA ALA A 208 12.16 1.81 22.89
C ALA A 208 12.87 3.00 23.55
N LEU A 209 12.14 3.81 24.33
CA LEU A 209 12.67 4.93 25.13
C LEU A 209 12.95 4.55 26.59
N ALA A 210 12.72 3.29 26.98
CA ALA A 210 12.71 2.85 28.38
C ALA A 210 11.75 3.67 29.28
N ASP A 211 10.69 4.25 28.71
CA ASP A 211 9.64 4.97 29.43
C ASP A 211 8.51 4.00 29.82
N TRP A 212 8.72 3.28 30.92
CA TRP A 212 7.76 2.30 31.44
C TRP A 212 6.59 2.95 32.18
N ARG A 213 6.76 4.19 32.67
CA ARG A 213 5.75 4.92 33.45
C ARG A 213 4.68 5.55 32.57
N GLY A 214 4.99 5.84 31.30
CA GLY A 214 3.96 6.22 30.32
C GLY A 214 3.01 5.08 29.92
N GLY A 215 3.28 3.83 30.31
CA GLY A 215 2.41 2.67 30.04
C GLY A 215 1.07 2.68 30.79
N SER A 216 0.88 3.58 31.76
CA SER A 216 -0.35 3.73 32.54
C SER A 216 -1.29 4.83 32.04
N ASP A 217 -1.06 5.39 30.84
CA ASP A 217 -2.09 6.18 30.14
C ASP A 217 -3.37 5.33 30.01
N PRO A 218 -4.58 5.92 30.19
CA PRO A 218 -5.86 5.21 30.16
C PRO A 218 -6.23 4.60 28.79
N PHE A 219 -5.27 4.50 27.86
CA PHE A 219 -5.40 3.75 26.63
C PHE A 219 -5.23 2.24 26.80
N TRP A 220 -4.68 1.78 27.94
CA TRP A 220 -4.43 0.36 28.24
C TRP A 220 -5.42 -0.27 29.23
N LEU A 221 -6.35 0.52 29.78
CA LEU A 221 -7.49 0.09 30.60
C LEU A 221 -8.79 0.48 29.91
#